data_AF-A0A969T8E6-F1
#
_entry.id   AF-A0A969T8E6-F1
#
_cell.length_a   1.000
_cell.length_b   1.000
_cell.length_c   1.000
_cell.angle_alpha   90.00
_cell.angle_beta   90.00
_cell.angle_gamma   90.00
#
_symmetry.space_group_name_H-M   'P 1'
#
loop_
_entity.id
_entity.type
_entity.pdbx_description
1 polymer ?
#
loop_
_entity_poly.entity_id
_entity_poly.type
_entity_poly.pdbx_seq_one_letter_code
_entity_poly.pdbx_strand_id
1 'polypeptide(L)'
;MEHQELTAYDRLFQSRPPEPTDNRIIIVGITEADIQKAQQYPFSDAVLANLIKKIKAQNPRVIGLDLIRDVPEAPGTKELDRVFKTTPNLIGAGKISSSGSKQDLEAIDFPPTLKRLHEEQIRQGKDARIADITVPLDEDFITRKTFLHPVLLENRPDLAAIPGLGALAARKYLAVQGIAAYPSPT
;
A
#
# COMPACT_ATOMS: atom_id res chain seq x y z
N MET A 1 -22.32 3.67 -23.05
CA MET A 1 -21.07 3.92 -23.80
C MET A 1 -19.87 3.34 -23.05
N GLU A 2 -19.79 3.50 -21.73
CA GLU A 2 -18.71 2.99 -20.88
C GLU A 2 -18.37 1.49 -21.06
N HIS A 3 -19.35 0.59 -21.11
CA HIS A 3 -19.09 -0.85 -21.28
C HIS A 3 -18.29 -1.19 -22.56
N GLN A 4 -18.50 -0.46 -23.66
CA GLN A 4 -17.75 -0.67 -24.90
C GLN A 4 -16.31 -0.19 -24.79
N GLU A 5 -16.08 0.89 -24.04
CA GLU A 5 -14.74 1.40 -23.74
C GLU A 5 -13.96 0.43 -22.85
N LEU A 6 -14.60 -0.11 -21.79
CA LEU A 6 -13.98 -1.11 -20.92
C LEU A 6 -13.63 -2.38 -21.70
N THR A 7 -14.52 -2.85 -22.58
CA THR A 7 -14.24 -4.00 -23.44
C THR A 7 -13.09 -3.73 -24.42
N ALA A 8 -13.04 -2.54 -25.02
CA ALA A 8 -11.93 -2.16 -25.90
C ALA A 8 -10.60 -2.06 -25.14
N TYR A 9 -10.64 -1.53 -23.91
CA TYR A 9 -9.50 -1.47 -23.01
C TYR A 9 -8.98 -2.86 -22.65
N ASP A 10 -9.87 -3.80 -22.31
CA ASP A 10 -9.49 -5.19 -22.01
C ASP A 10 -8.80 -5.86 -23.20
N ARG A 11 -9.33 -5.69 -24.41
CA ARG A 11 -8.71 -6.20 -25.65
C ARG A 11 -7.33 -5.59 -25.89
N LEU A 12 -7.16 -4.30 -25.61
CA LEU A 12 -5.87 -3.63 -25.72
C LEU A 12 -4.85 -4.16 -24.71
N PHE A 13 -5.27 -4.50 -23.49
CA PHE A 13 -4.37 -5.10 -22.50
C PHE A 13 -4.02 -6.55 -22.87
N GLN A 14 -4.98 -7.33 -23.34
CA GLN A 14 -4.75 -8.71 -23.78
C GLN A 14 -3.88 -8.82 -25.03
N SER A 15 -3.85 -7.79 -25.88
CA SER A 15 -2.99 -7.77 -27.07
C SER A 15 -1.53 -7.40 -26.77
N ARG A 16 -1.22 -7.00 -25.53
CA ARG A 16 0.17 -6.71 -25.13
C ARG A 16 0.97 -8.01 -25.08
N PRO A 17 2.24 -7.97 -25.51
CA PRO A 17 3.13 -9.11 -25.32
C PRO A 17 3.30 -9.39 -23.81
N PRO A 18 3.46 -10.65 -23.40
CA PRO A 18 3.75 -10.98 -22.02
C PRO A 18 4.99 -10.23 -21.51
N GLU A 19 4.86 -9.53 -20.39
CA GLU A 19 5.99 -8.89 -19.74
C GLU A 19 6.83 -9.95 -19.00
N PRO A 20 8.16 -9.94 -19.14
CA PRO A 20 9.01 -10.85 -18.38
C PRO A 20 8.94 -10.52 -16.89
N THR A 21 9.07 -11.53 -16.04
CA THR A 21 9.11 -11.34 -14.59
C THR A 21 10.29 -10.46 -14.19
N ASP A 22 10.03 -9.41 -13.41
CA ASP A 22 11.07 -8.53 -12.89
C ASP A 22 11.70 -9.12 -11.62
N ASN A 23 12.95 -9.56 -11.73
CA ASN A 23 13.71 -10.16 -10.62
C ASN A 23 14.04 -9.19 -9.47
N ARG A 24 13.70 -7.90 -9.60
CA ARG A 24 13.92 -6.87 -8.57
C ARG A 24 12.75 -6.77 -7.60
N ILE A 25 11.61 -7.37 -7.93
CA ILE A 25 10.37 -7.31 -7.16
C ILE A 25 10.08 -8.68 -6.56
N ILE A 26 9.79 -8.72 -5.26
CA ILE A 26 9.40 -9.94 -4.55
C ILE A 26 8.08 -9.67 -3.83
N ILE A 27 7.12 -10.58 -3.98
CA ILE A 27 5.86 -10.56 -3.26
C ILE A 27 5.91 -11.64 -2.18
N VAL A 28 5.67 -11.25 -0.93
CA VAL A 28 5.50 -12.19 0.19
C VAL A 28 4.01 -12.25 0.50
N GLY A 29 3.35 -13.28 -0.02
CA GLY A 29 1.92 -13.51 0.19
C GLY A 29 1.63 -14.32 1.44
N ILE A 30 0.43 -14.12 2.00
CA ILE A 30 -0.19 -15.02 2.98
C ILE A 30 -1.27 -15.79 2.23
N THR A 31 -1.18 -17.12 2.23
CA THR A 31 -2.18 -17.98 1.62
C THR A 31 -3.15 -18.53 2.65
N GLU A 32 -4.29 -19.05 2.19
CA GLU A 32 -5.24 -19.77 3.05
C GLU A 32 -4.57 -20.96 3.76
N ALA A 33 -3.67 -21.67 3.07
CA ALA A 33 -2.92 -22.77 3.67
C ALA A 33 -2.04 -22.31 4.84
N ASP A 34 -1.46 -21.11 4.76
CA ASP A 34 -0.66 -20.53 5.85
C ASP A 34 -1.55 -20.20 7.06
N ILE A 35 -2.74 -19.65 6.82
CA ILE A 35 -3.73 -19.31 7.85
C ILE A 35 -4.21 -20.58 8.56
N GLN A 36 -4.62 -21.59 7.80
CA GLN A 36 -5.08 -22.88 8.34
C GLN A 36 -3.99 -23.57 9.15
N LYS A 37 -2.74 -23.53 8.67
CA LYS A 37 -1.58 -24.09 9.39
C LYS A 37 -1.28 -23.36 10.69
N ALA A 38 -1.42 -22.03 10.70
CA ALA A 38 -1.19 -21.22 11.89
C ALA A 38 -2.36 -21.24 12.88
N GLN A 39 -3.56 -21.63 12.43
CA GLN A 39 -4.81 -21.61 13.20
C GLN A 39 -5.12 -20.23 13.83
N GLN A 40 -4.54 -19.17 13.28
CA GLN A 40 -4.66 -17.81 13.78
C GLN A 40 -4.55 -16.83 12.62
N TYR A 41 -5.55 -15.97 12.51
CA TYR A 41 -5.51 -14.79 11.65
C TYR A 41 -6.42 -13.71 12.27
N PRO A 42 -6.01 -12.44 12.30
CA PRO A 42 -4.74 -11.90 11.82
C PRO A 42 -3.52 -12.38 12.62
N PHE A 43 -2.36 -12.41 11.97
CA PHE A 43 -1.10 -12.73 12.63
C PHE A 43 -0.71 -11.65 13.65
N SER A 44 -0.16 -12.07 14.79
CA SER A 44 0.34 -11.13 15.80
C SER A 44 1.44 -10.19 15.27
N ASP A 45 1.54 -9.02 15.91
CA ASP A 45 2.55 -8.01 15.68
C ASP A 45 3.97 -8.57 15.83
N ALA A 46 4.18 -9.56 16.71
CA ALA A 46 5.46 -10.25 16.86
C ALA A 46 5.88 -10.99 15.58
N VAL A 47 4.94 -11.68 14.93
CA VAL A 47 5.16 -12.39 13.66
C VAL A 47 5.47 -11.39 12.56
N LEU A 48 4.67 -10.33 12.46
CA LEU A 48 4.87 -9.28 11.46
C LEU A 48 6.21 -8.54 11.64
N ALA A 49 6.58 -8.21 12.88
CA ALA A 49 7.86 -7.59 13.19
C ALA A 49 9.04 -8.48 12.78
N ASN A 50 8.96 -9.79 13.03
CA ASN A 50 9.99 -10.74 12.63
C ASN A 50 10.08 -10.87 11.09
N LEU A 51 8.94 -10.91 10.39
CA LEU A 51 8.90 -10.92 8.93
C LEU A 51 9.60 -9.68 8.35
N ILE A 52 9.23 -8.48 8.82
CA ILE A 52 9.80 -7.23 8.33
C ILE A 52 11.31 -7.18 8.63
N LYS A 53 11.77 -7.66 9.79
CA LYS A 53 13.22 -7.76 10.08
C LYS A 53 13.95 -8.65 9.08
N LYS A 54 13.39 -9.81 8.74
CA LYS A 54 13.99 -10.73 7.76
C LYS A 54 14.06 -10.10 6.38
N ILE A 55 12.99 -9.43 5.93
CA ILE A 55 12.95 -8.70 4.66
C ILE A 55 13.97 -7.56 4.68
N LYS A 56 13.99 -6.75 5.73
CA LYS A 56 14.94 -5.64 5.91
C LYS A 56 16.40 -6.10 5.85
N ALA A 57 16.72 -7.27 6.39
CA ALA A 57 18.08 -7.81 6.37
C ALA A 57 18.61 -8.08 4.94
N GLN A 58 17.72 -8.21 3.95
CA GLN A 58 18.09 -8.34 2.53
C GLN A 58 18.34 -6.98 1.85
N ASN A 59 18.30 -5.88 2.61
CA ASN A 59 18.53 -4.51 2.15
C ASN A 59 17.68 -4.08 0.93
N PRO A 60 16.34 -4.28 0.95
CA PRO A 60 15.49 -3.85 -0.15
C PRO A 60 15.49 -2.33 -0.26
N ARG A 61 15.33 -1.79 -1.49
CA ARG A 61 15.19 -0.33 -1.67
C ARG A 61 13.93 0.22 -1.01
N VAL A 62 12.82 -0.51 -1.11
CA VAL A 62 11.51 -0.13 -0.57
C VAL A 62 10.79 -1.37 -0.07
N ILE A 63 9.99 -1.22 0.99
CA ILE A 63 9.10 -2.27 1.48
C ILE A 63 7.68 -1.70 1.52
N GLY A 64 6.76 -2.27 0.75
CA GLY A 64 5.33 -1.98 0.85
C GLY A 64 4.64 -3.02 1.70
N LEU A 65 3.95 -2.60 2.76
CA LEU A 65 3.16 -3.47 3.62
C LEU A 65 1.68 -3.33 3.27
N ASP A 66 1.19 -4.23 2.41
CA ASP A 66 -0.23 -4.36 2.06
C ASP A 66 -0.97 -5.23 3.08
N LEU A 67 -0.89 -4.82 4.35
CA LEU A 67 -1.65 -5.41 5.45
C LEU A 67 -2.18 -4.28 6.32
N ILE A 68 -3.48 -4.33 6.57
CA ILE A 68 -4.16 -3.39 7.47
C ILE A 68 -3.75 -3.72 8.92
N ARG A 69 -3.26 -2.68 9.62
CA ARG A 69 -2.78 -2.74 11.00
C ARG A 69 -3.11 -1.46 11.77
N ASP A 70 -4.33 -0.94 11.58
CA ASP A 70 -4.88 0.19 12.34
C ASP A 70 -5.06 -0.15 13.83
N VAL A 71 -5.47 -1.39 14.12
CA VAL A 71 -5.55 -1.95 15.48
C VAL A 71 -4.32 -2.82 15.77
N PRO A 72 -3.68 -2.68 16.94
CA PRO A 72 -2.59 -3.56 17.36
C PRO A 72 -3.03 -5.02 17.55
N GLU A 73 -2.24 -5.95 17.01
CA GLU A 73 -2.48 -7.39 17.14
C GLU A 73 -1.49 -8.01 18.12
N ALA A 74 -1.80 -7.95 19.41
CA ALA A 74 -0.90 -8.50 20.44
C ALA A 74 -0.69 -10.02 20.27
N PRO A 75 0.48 -10.57 20.69
CA PRO A 75 1.62 -9.89 21.30
C PRO A 75 2.58 -9.27 20.27
N GLY A 76 3.44 -8.35 20.73
CA GLY A 76 4.60 -7.86 19.96
C GLY A 76 4.51 -6.44 19.42
N THR A 77 3.45 -5.69 19.73
CA THR A 77 3.22 -4.31 19.26
C THR A 77 4.42 -3.40 19.49
N LYS A 78 5.05 -3.44 20.67
CA LYS A 78 6.26 -2.64 20.98
C LYS A 78 7.43 -2.95 20.05
N GLU A 79 7.58 -4.21 19.64
CA GLU A 79 8.64 -4.61 18.73
C GLU A 79 8.31 -4.22 17.29
N LEU A 80 7.05 -4.36 16.88
CA LEU A 80 6.59 -3.86 15.57
C LEU A 80 6.79 -2.35 15.44
N ASP A 81 6.45 -1.58 16.48
CA ASP A 81 6.70 -0.15 16.55
C ASP A 81 8.20 0.19 16.39
N ARG A 82 9.08 -0.57 17.05
CA ARG A 82 10.53 -0.40 16.91
C ARG A 82 10.99 -0.70 15.49
N VAL A 83 10.44 -1.75 14.87
CA VAL A 83 10.75 -2.09 13.48
C VAL A 83 10.28 -0.97 12.54
N PHE A 84 9.07 -0.43 12.71
CA PHE A 84 8.58 0.71 11.93
C PHE A 84 9.47 1.95 12.05
N LYS A 85 9.91 2.28 13.27
CA LYS A 85 10.81 3.41 13.51
C LYS A 85 12.20 3.23 12.88
N THR A 86 12.74 2.02 12.92
CA THR A 86 14.10 1.72 12.43
C THR A 86 14.16 1.36 10.95
N THR A 87 13.04 1.32 10.24
CA THR A 87 12.95 0.89 8.84
C THR A 87 12.35 2.01 7.98
N PRO A 88 13.14 3.06 7.65
CA PRO A 88 12.64 4.30 7.05
C PRO A 88 12.09 4.12 5.62
N ASN A 89 12.43 3.03 4.95
CA ASN A 89 11.96 2.67 3.61
C ASN A 89 10.71 1.77 3.61
N LEU A 90 10.10 1.53 4.78
CA LEU A 90 8.83 0.83 4.91
C LEU A 90 7.65 1.80 4.75
N ILE A 91 6.67 1.41 3.94
CA ILE A 91 5.38 2.05 3.73
C ILE A 91 4.29 1.16 4.33
N GLY A 92 3.41 1.70 5.15
CA GLY A 92 2.21 1.00 5.66
C GLY A 92 0.95 1.34 4.86
N ALA A 93 0.02 0.39 4.78
CA ALA A 93 -1.25 0.57 4.09
C ALA A 93 -2.38 1.05 5.02
N GLY A 94 -3.36 1.73 4.43
CA GLY A 94 -4.69 2.02 4.98
C GLY A 94 -5.69 2.14 3.83
N LYS A 95 -6.98 2.27 4.15
CA LYS A 95 -8.04 2.37 3.13
C LYS A 95 -8.80 3.69 3.28
N ILE A 96 -8.67 4.57 2.30
CA ILE A 96 -9.14 5.95 2.38
C ILE A 96 -10.53 6.15 1.77
N SER A 97 -10.96 5.35 0.79
CA SER A 97 -12.21 5.60 0.08
C SER A 97 -13.12 4.39 -0.14
N SER A 98 -14.38 4.74 -0.40
CA SER A 98 -15.47 3.89 -0.88
C SER A 98 -15.34 3.75 -2.40
N SER A 99 -15.26 2.53 -2.90
CA SER A 99 -15.35 2.21 -4.34
C SER A 99 -16.79 2.35 -4.87
N GLY A 100 -17.35 3.57 -4.89
CA GLY A 100 -18.55 3.91 -5.66
C GLY A 100 -19.88 3.22 -5.31
N SER A 101 -19.92 2.28 -4.36
CA SER A 101 -21.15 1.65 -3.89
C SER A 101 -21.53 2.24 -2.54
N LYS A 102 -22.82 2.55 -2.32
CA LYS A 102 -23.34 3.03 -1.02
C LYS A 102 -23.14 2.03 0.15
N GLN A 103 -22.46 0.91 -0.09
CA GLN A 103 -22.15 -0.15 0.86
C GLN A 103 -20.65 -0.29 1.14
N ASP A 104 -19.80 0.60 0.61
CA ASP A 104 -18.37 0.48 0.84
C ASP A 104 -18.00 0.96 2.25
N LEU A 105 -17.76 -0.05 3.09
CA LEU A 105 -16.80 -0.14 4.19
C LEU A 105 -16.10 1.17 4.56
N GLU A 106 -16.29 1.58 5.81
CA GLU A 106 -15.65 2.72 6.46
C GLU A 106 -14.16 2.81 6.14
N ALA A 107 -13.64 4.04 6.04
CA ALA A 107 -12.22 4.28 5.89
C ALA A 107 -11.46 3.56 7.01
N ILE A 108 -10.48 2.75 6.64
CA ILE A 108 -9.66 2.01 7.60
C ILE A 108 -8.37 2.79 7.80
N ASP A 109 -8.09 3.13 9.06
CA ASP A 109 -6.95 3.97 9.40
C ASP A 109 -5.60 3.25 9.12
N PHE A 110 -4.51 3.98 9.31
CA PHE A 110 -3.16 3.47 9.11
C PHE A 110 -2.57 2.92 10.42
N PRO A 111 -1.45 2.17 10.35
CA PRO A 111 -0.74 1.77 11.55
C PRO A 111 -0.34 2.99 12.39
N PRO A 112 -0.77 3.10 13.66
CA PRO A 112 -0.66 4.35 14.44
C PRO A 112 0.77 4.91 14.49
N THR A 113 1.77 4.03 14.64
CA THR A 113 3.17 4.44 14.64
C THR A 113 3.64 4.95 13.28
N LEU A 114 3.22 4.34 12.16
CA LEU A 114 3.57 4.83 10.82
C LEU A 114 2.85 6.13 10.47
N LYS A 115 1.61 6.31 10.93
CA LYS A 115 0.85 7.55 10.78
C LYS A 115 1.56 8.73 11.44
N ARG A 116 1.97 8.60 12.70
CA ARG A 116 2.77 9.62 13.40
C ARG A 116 4.10 9.90 12.70
N LEU A 117 4.84 8.85 12.30
CA LEU A 117 6.11 9.02 11.58
C LEU A 117 5.92 9.69 10.22
N HIS A 118 4.81 9.42 9.53
CA HIS A 118 4.45 10.09 8.30
C HIS A 118 4.27 11.59 8.52
N GLU A 119 3.44 11.99 9.50
CA GLU A 119 3.21 13.41 9.83
C GLU A 119 4.51 14.15 10.19
N GLU A 120 5.41 13.49 10.92
CA GLU A 120 6.73 14.02 11.25
C GLU A 120 7.61 14.21 9.99
N GLN A 121 7.56 13.26 9.05
CA GLN A 121 8.35 13.31 7.82
C GLN A 121 7.83 14.36 6.84
N ILE A 122 6.51 14.48 6.66
CA ILE A 122 5.92 15.51 5.79
C ILE A 122 6.27 16.91 6.29
N ARG A 123 6.22 17.15 7.61
CA ARG A 123 6.67 18.42 8.22
C ARG A 123 8.13 18.75 7.95
N GLN A 124 8.95 17.75 7.66
CA GLN A 124 10.38 17.90 7.35
C GLN A 124 10.66 17.92 5.84
N GLY A 125 9.64 17.99 4.98
CA GLY A 125 9.80 17.90 3.52
C GLY A 125 10.32 16.53 3.06
N LYS A 126 10.10 15.47 3.85
CA LYS A 126 10.49 14.09 3.53
C LYS A 126 9.29 13.32 2.98
N ASP A 127 9.58 12.19 2.36
CA ASP A 127 8.59 11.32 1.75
C ASP A 127 7.54 10.75 2.71
N ALA A 128 6.38 10.40 2.16
CA ALA A 128 5.34 9.66 2.86
C ALA A 128 5.80 8.27 3.38
N ARG A 129 5.15 7.81 4.46
CA ARG A 129 5.35 6.50 5.13
C ARG A 129 4.09 5.65 5.16
N ILE A 130 2.98 6.21 4.66
CA ILE A 130 1.69 5.55 4.56
C ILE A 130 1.19 5.69 3.12
N ALA A 131 0.37 4.74 2.69
CA ALA A 131 -0.23 4.74 1.36
C ALA A 131 -1.61 4.10 1.38
N ASP A 132 -2.43 4.49 0.40
CA ASP A 132 -3.75 3.94 0.18
C ASP A 132 -3.68 2.62 -0.60
N ILE A 133 -4.52 1.67 -0.23
CA ILE A 133 -4.72 0.40 -0.94
C ILE A 133 -6.14 0.26 -1.48
N THR A 134 -6.88 1.37 -1.58
CA THR A 134 -8.23 1.33 -2.13
C THR A 134 -8.19 0.97 -3.60
N VAL A 135 -9.02 0.01 -3.96
CA VAL A 135 -9.18 -0.46 -5.33
C VAL A 135 -10.57 -0.05 -5.81
N PRO A 136 -10.68 0.80 -6.85
CA PRO A 136 -11.97 1.08 -7.46
C PRO A 136 -12.47 -0.16 -8.21
N LEU A 137 -13.74 -0.48 -8.05
CA LEU A 137 -14.44 -1.41 -8.91
C LEU A 137 -15.06 -0.61 -10.05
N ASP A 138 -14.88 -1.09 -11.29
CA ASP A 138 -15.64 -0.60 -12.43
C ASP A 138 -17.12 -1.06 -12.31
N GLU A 139 -18.03 -0.51 -13.12
CA GLU A 139 -19.47 -0.84 -13.07
C GLU A 139 -19.78 -2.34 -13.22
N ASP A 140 -18.88 -3.10 -13.84
CA ASP A 140 -18.99 -4.55 -14.04
C ASP A 140 -18.27 -5.37 -12.96
N PHE A 141 -17.88 -4.73 -11.86
CA PHE A 141 -17.19 -5.32 -10.71
C PHE A 141 -15.79 -5.88 -11.02
N ILE A 142 -15.23 -5.57 -12.19
CA ILE A 142 -13.85 -5.94 -12.52
C ILE A 142 -12.92 -4.80 -12.10
N THR A 143 -11.87 -5.14 -11.38
CA THR A 143 -10.78 -4.20 -11.09
C THR A 143 -9.85 -4.10 -12.29
N ARG A 144 -9.80 -2.94 -12.94
CA ARG A 144 -8.85 -2.66 -14.03
C ARG A 144 -7.81 -1.61 -13.70
N LYS A 145 -8.08 -0.76 -12.72
CA LYS A 145 -7.25 0.41 -12.38
C LYS A 145 -7.02 0.47 -10.88
N THR A 146 -5.89 1.03 -10.48
CA THR A 146 -5.62 1.46 -9.10
C THR A 146 -5.41 2.97 -9.09
N PHE A 147 -5.69 3.62 -7.97
CA PHE A 147 -5.48 5.06 -7.83
C PHE A 147 -3.99 5.38 -7.66
N LEU A 148 -3.47 6.33 -8.44
CA LEU A 148 -2.16 6.94 -8.14
C LEU A 148 -2.27 7.82 -6.89
N HIS A 149 -3.37 8.56 -6.80
CA HIS A 149 -3.87 9.28 -5.63
C HIS A 149 -5.38 9.05 -5.57
N PRO A 150 -5.94 8.71 -4.40
CA PRO A 150 -7.36 8.44 -4.27
C PRO A 150 -8.17 9.71 -4.51
N VAL A 151 -9.35 9.54 -5.10
CA VAL A 151 -10.36 10.61 -5.18
C VAL A 151 -10.93 10.80 -3.78
N LEU A 152 -10.80 12.02 -3.28
CA LEU A 152 -11.16 12.42 -1.93
C LEU A 152 -12.61 12.08 -1.56
N LEU A 153 -12.80 11.56 -0.35
CA LEU A 153 -14.07 11.75 0.35
C LEU A 153 -14.23 13.26 0.64
N GLU A 154 -15.40 13.83 0.34
CA GLU A 154 -15.69 15.26 0.51
C GLU A 154 -15.46 15.81 1.95
N ASN A 155 -15.15 14.94 2.92
CA ASN A 155 -14.99 15.26 4.34
C ASN A 155 -13.65 14.85 4.98
N ARG A 156 -12.60 14.50 4.20
CA ARG A 156 -11.26 14.13 4.74
C ARG A 156 -10.11 14.75 3.93
N PRO A 157 -9.95 16.09 3.94
CA PRO A 157 -8.87 16.76 3.21
C PRO A 157 -7.46 16.36 3.70
N ASP A 158 -7.35 15.87 4.93
CA ASP A 158 -6.12 15.31 5.50
C ASP A 158 -5.61 14.07 4.75
N LEU A 159 -6.49 13.37 4.02
CA LEU A 159 -6.18 12.16 3.27
C LEU A 159 -5.98 12.41 1.75
N ALA A 160 -6.17 13.65 1.29
CA ALA A 160 -6.06 14.07 -0.12
C ALA A 160 -4.73 13.75 -0.78
N ALA A 161 -3.66 13.83 0.00
CA ALA A 161 -2.30 13.77 -0.48
C ALA A 161 -1.69 12.37 -0.35
N ILE A 162 -2.43 11.39 0.17
CA ILE A 162 -1.87 10.05 0.40
C ILE A 162 -1.85 9.29 -0.93
N PRO A 163 -0.67 8.95 -1.46
CA PRO A 163 -0.57 8.21 -2.72
C PRO A 163 -1.03 6.75 -2.55
N GLY A 164 -1.39 6.11 -3.67
CA GLY A 164 -1.56 4.65 -3.71
C GLY A 164 -0.24 3.92 -3.41
N LEU A 165 -0.32 2.73 -2.80
CA LEU A 165 0.86 1.97 -2.37
C LEU A 165 1.85 1.70 -3.49
N GLY A 166 1.36 1.27 -4.65
CA GLY A 166 2.19 1.04 -5.83
C GLY A 166 2.89 2.31 -6.33
N ALA A 167 2.17 3.44 -6.36
CA ALA A 167 2.71 4.73 -6.80
C ALA A 167 3.82 5.23 -5.87
N LEU A 168 3.60 5.17 -4.55
CA LEU A 168 4.60 5.58 -3.57
C LEU A 168 5.82 4.66 -3.58
N ALA A 169 5.60 3.35 -3.71
CA ALA A 169 6.68 2.37 -3.77
C ALA A 169 7.57 2.60 -5.01
N ALA A 170 6.96 2.78 -6.18
CA ALA A 170 7.67 3.10 -7.41
C ALA A 170 8.46 4.41 -7.28
N ARG A 171 7.83 5.47 -6.74
CA ARG A 171 8.49 6.76 -6.55
C ARG A 171 9.73 6.65 -5.65
N LYS A 172 9.62 5.99 -4.50
CA LYS A 172 10.77 5.76 -3.60
C LYS A 172 11.86 4.91 -4.26
N TYR A 173 11.48 3.89 -5.02
CA TYR A 173 12.42 3.02 -5.71
C TYR A 173 13.23 3.78 -6.77
N LEU A 174 12.54 4.61 -7.55
CA LEU A 174 13.10 5.39 -8.66
C LEU A 174 13.89 6.62 -8.19
N ALA A 175 13.53 7.22 -7.05
CA ALA A 175 14.25 8.36 -6.47
C ALA A 175 15.73 8.04 -6.19
N VAL A 176 16.06 6.79 -5.84
CA VAL A 176 17.45 6.33 -5.66
C VAL A 176 18.26 6.42 -6.96
N GLN A 177 17.59 6.42 -8.12
CA GLN A 177 18.20 6.57 -9.44
C GLN A 177 18.14 8.02 -9.95
N GLY A 178 17.74 8.98 -9.11
CA GLY A 178 17.58 10.38 -9.51
C GLY A 178 16.33 10.64 -10.35
N ILE A 179 15.41 9.67 -10.46
CA ILE A 179 14.17 9.80 -11.22
C ILE A 179 13.08 10.24 -10.24
N ALA A 180 12.51 11.43 -10.48
CA ALA A 180 11.47 12.02 -9.66
C ALA A 180 10.20 12.30 -10.49
N ALA A 181 9.04 12.25 -9.82
CA ALA A 181 7.78 12.68 -10.43
C ALA A 181 7.79 14.20 -10.63
N TYR A 182 7.20 14.65 -11.74
CA TYR A 182 7.01 16.07 -12.03
C TYR A 182 5.51 16.42 -11.99
N PRO A 183 5.11 17.55 -11.37
CA PRO A 183 5.96 18.47 -10.62
C PRO A 183 6.49 17.84 -9.33
N SER A 184 7.67 18.25 -8.89
CA SER A 184 8.19 17.83 -7.58
C SER A 184 7.28 18.38 -6.48
N PRO A 185 6.84 17.56 -5.51
CA PRO A 185 6.06 18.07 -4.39
C PRO A 185 6.86 19.16 -3.66
N THR A 186 6.24 20.31 -3.43
CA THR A 186 6.78 21.44 -2.65
C THR A 186 6.93 21.10 -1.18
#